data_AF-A0AAU2WUX6-F1
#
_entry.id   AF-A0AAU2WUX6-F1
#
_cell.length_a   1.000
_cell.length_b   1.000
_cell.length_c   1.000
_cell.angle_alpha   90.00
_cell.angle_beta   90.00
_cell.angle_gamma   90.00
#
_symmetry.space_group_name_H-M   'P 1'
#
loop_
_entity.id
_entity.type
_entity.pdbx_description
1 polymer ?
#
loop_
_entity_poly.entity_id
_entity_poly.type
_entity_poly.pdbx_seq_one_letter_code
_entity_poly.pdbx_strand_id
1 'polypeptide(L)' 'MIRVRAVLADGRFRLDVDGHEGRVRDGRVCAAVSAITQTALLGLEQVAAQYPDLVSVEITQENT' A
#
# COMPACT_ATOMS: atom_id res chain seq x y z
N MET A 1 -11.10 -9.34 -9.42
CA MET A 1 -9.98 -10.22 -9.03
C MET A 1 -8.88 -9.35 -8.51
N ILE A 2 -8.44 -9.56 -7.27
CA ILE A 2 -7.33 -8.80 -6.68
C ILE A 2 -6.03 -9.31 -7.29
N ARG A 3 -5.17 -8.40 -7.74
CA ARG A 3 -3.83 -8.73 -8.24
C ARG A 3 -2.79 -8.04 -7.37
N VAL A 4 -1.84 -8.80 -6.84
CA VAL A 4 -0.70 -8.28 -6.10
C VAL A 4 0.56 -8.60 -6.89
N ARG A 5 1.36 -7.59 -7.20
CA ARG A 5 2.67 -7.73 -7.84
C ARG A 5 3.73 -7.11 -6.95
N ALA A 6 4.80 -7.84 -6.69
CA ALA A 6 5.95 -7.38 -5.91
C ALA A 6 7.21 -7.42 -6.77
N VAL A 7 8.02 -6.37 -6.69
CA VAL A 7 9.35 -6.31 -7.30
C VAL A 7 10.37 -6.05 -6.19
N LEU A 8 11.38 -6.91 -6.10
CA LEU A 8 12.52 -6.76 -5.22
C LEU A 8 13.77 -6.70 -6.09
N ALA A 9 14.44 -5.54 -6.09
CA ALA A 9 15.66 -5.34 -6.87
C ALA A 9 16.51 -4.24 -6.22
N ASP A 10 17.80 -4.49 -6.01
CA ASP A 10 18.83 -3.51 -5.64
C ASP A 10 18.37 -2.38 -4.70
N GLY A 11 17.98 -2.75 -3.47
CA GLY A 11 17.55 -1.80 -2.44
C GLY A 11 16.18 -1.16 -2.69
N ARG A 12 15.45 -1.58 -3.72
CA ARG A 12 14.10 -1.11 -4.06
C ARG A 12 13.09 -2.21 -3.83
N PHE A 13 11.97 -1.81 -3.24
CA PHE A 13 10.77 -2.62 -3.09
C PHE A 13 9.60 -1.87 -3.74
N ARG A 14 8.86 -2.54 -4.62
CA ARG A 14 7.61 -2.03 -5.17
C ARG A 14 6.50 -3.04 -4.94
N LEU A 15 5.40 -2.59 -4.35
CA LEU A 15 4.17 -3.37 -4.18
C LEU A 15 3.05 -2.68 -4.95
N ASP A 16 2.37 -3.44 -5.79
CA ASP A 16 1.33 -2.94 -6.69
C ASP A 16 0.09 -3.82 -6.51
N VAL A 17 -1.03 -3.20 -6.13
CA VAL A 17 -2.24 -3.90 -5.67
C VAL A 17 -3.46 -3.36 -6.41
N ASP A 18 -3.97 -4.14 -7.36
CA ASP A 18 -5.12 -3.77 -8.19
C ASP A 18 -6.39 -4.53 -7.82
N GLY A 19 -7.54 -3.94 -8.13
CA GLY A 19 -8.83 -4.64 -8.10
C GLY A 19 -9.34 -4.99 -6.70
N HIS A 20 -8.76 -4.34 -5.67
CA HIS A 20 -9.14 -4.45 -4.26
C HIS A 20 -10.32 -3.53 -3.88
N GLU A 21 -10.72 -2.63 -4.79
CA GLU A 21 -11.86 -1.71 -4.65
C GLU A 21 -13.21 -2.34 -5.06
N GLY A 22 -13.19 -3.55 -5.64
CA GLY A 22 -14.39 -4.23 -6.13
C GLY A 22 -15.24 -4.83 -5.00
N ARG A 23 -16.53 -4.48 -4.94
CA ARG A 23 -17.52 -5.21 -4.12
C ARG A 23 -17.72 -6.62 -4.68
N VAL A 24 -16.99 -7.59 -4.14
CA VAL A 24 -17.33 -9.02 -4.34
C VAL A 24 -18.45 -9.36 -3.36
N ARG A 25 -19.41 -10.20 -3.77
CA ARG A 25 -20.62 -10.60 -3.00
C ARG A 25 -20.37 -11.13 -1.58
N ASP A 26 -19.12 -11.42 -1.21
CA ASP A 26 -18.69 -11.85 0.13
C ASP A 26 -17.76 -10.89 0.89
N GLY A 27 -17.33 -9.76 0.29
CA GLY A 27 -16.71 -8.57 0.92
C GLY A 27 -15.41 -8.70 1.74
N ARG A 28 -15.09 -9.87 2.30
CA ARG A 28 -14.06 -10.03 3.35
C ARG A 28 -12.63 -9.96 2.83
N VAL A 29 -12.37 -10.48 1.63
CA VAL A 29 -11.01 -10.55 1.07
C VAL A 29 -10.53 -9.17 0.58
N CYS A 30 -11.40 -8.38 -0.05
CA CYS A 30 -11.07 -7.02 -0.47
C CYS A 30 -10.74 -6.14 0.75
N ALA A 31 -11.57 -6.20 1.80
CA ALA A 31 -11.34 -5.44 3.03
C ALA A 31 -10.02 -5.82 3.72
N ALA A 32 -9.63 -7.09 3.71
CA ALA A 32 -8.37 -7.54 4.31
C ALA A 32 -7.14 -7.00 3.56
N VAL A 33 -7.15 -7.05 2.21
CA VAL A 33 -6.03 -6.53 1.42
C VAL A 33 -5.91 -5.01 1.57
N SER A 34 -7.02 -4.28 1.51
CA SER A 34 -7.03 -2.83 1.77
C SER A 34 -6.51 -2.52 3.18
N ALA A 35 -6.94 -3.26 4.20
CA ALA A 35 -6.51 -3.02 5.57
C ALA A 35 -4.98 -3.20 5.71
N ILE A 36 -4.40 -4.25 5.13
CA ILE A 36 -2.96 -4.51 5.22
C ILE A 36 -2.16 -3.42 4.49
N THR A 37 -2.54 -3.05 3.27
CA THR A 37 -1.79 -2.04 2.49
C THR A 37 -1.89 -0.65 3.10
N GLN A 38 -3.08 -0.27 3.60
CA GLN A 38 -3.27 0.98 4.32
C GLN A 38 -2.51 0.99 5.65
N THR A 39 -2.49 -0.13 6.39
CA THR A 39 -1.70 -0.25 7.63
C THR A 39 -0.20 -0.13 7.36
N ALA A 40 0.29 -0.70 6.26
CA ALA A 40 1.69 -0.54 5.87
C ALA A 40 2.04 0.93 5.59
N LEU A 41 1.17 1.66 4.89
CA LEU A 41 1.34 3.10 4.66
C LEU A 41 1.38 3.88 5.98
N LEU A 42 0.41 3.66 6.87
CA LEU A 42 0.37 4.31 8.19
C LEU A 42 1.64 4.04 9.00
N GLY A 43 2.16 2.81 8.97
CA GLY A 43 3.41 2.45 9.63
C GLY A 43 4.62 3.23 9.08
N LEU A 44 4.69 3.39 7.75
CA LEU A 44 5.75 4.16 7.10
C LEU A 44 5.63 5.67 7.43
N GLU A 45 4.43 6.23 7.41
CA GLU A 45 4.18 7.62 7.83
C GLU A 45 4.61 7.85 9.28
N GLN A 46 4.31 6.92 10.18
CA GLN A 46 4.71 6.99 11.59
C GLN A 46 6.24 6.90 11.76
N VAL A 47 6.94 6.11 10.95
CA VAL A 47 8.41 6.06 10.96
C VAL A 47 8.99 7.38 10.45
N ALA A 48 8.45 7.94 9.36
CA ALA A 48 8.87 9.24 8.84
C ALA A 48 8.69 10.36 9.88
N ALA A 49 7.58 10.36 10.63
CA ALA A 49 7.33 11.32 11.70
C ALA A 49 8.36 11.23 12.84
N GLN A 50 8.86 10.02 13.14
CA GLN A 50 9.87 9.81 14.19
C GLN A 50 11.30 10.12 13.70
N TYR A 51 11.58 9.99 12.41
CA TYR A 51 12.90 10.14 11.82
C TYR A 51 12.88 11.02 10.55
N PRO A 52 12.50 12.31 10.67
CA PRO A 52 12.25 13.17 9.50
C PRO A 52 13.50 13.46 8.65
N ASP A 53 14.70 13.33 9.23
CA ASP A 53 15.97 13.51 8.51
C ASP A 53 16.40 12.27 7.72
N LEU A 54 15.77 11.12 7.95
CA LEU A 54 16.17 9.81 7.40
C LEU A 54 15.10 9.19 6.49
N VAL A 55 13.83 9.50 6.71
CA VAL A 55 12.71 8.86 6.03
C VAL A 55 11.70 9.91 5.59
N SER A 56 11.37 9.90 4.30
CA SER A 56 10.29 10.69 3.71
C SER A 56 9.21 9.78 3.14
N VAL A 57 7.96 10.26 3.17
CA VAL A 57 6.81 9.62 2.54
C VAL A 57 6.16 10.62 1.61
N GLU A 58 5.97 10.24 0.36
CA GLU A 58 5.26 11.02 -0.66
C GLU A 58 4.03 10.23 -1.10
N ILE A 59 2.87 10.88 -1.08
CA ILE A 59 1.59 10.28 -1.50
C ILE A 59 1.12 11.01 -2.76
N THR A 60 1.12 10.30 -3.88
CA THR A 60 0.60 10.81 -5.16
C THR A 60 -0.78 10.23 -5.42
N GLN A 61 -1.76 11.11 -5.65
CA GLN A 61 -3.06 10.70 -6.19
C GLN A 61 -3.07 10.92 -7.69
N GLU A 62 -3.17 9.83 -8.44
CA GLU A 62 -3.42 9.89 -9.88
C GLU A 62 -4.94 10.06 -10.09
N ASN A 63 -5.35 11.25 -10.52
CA ASN A 63 -6.73 11.47 -10.94
C ASN A 63 -6.93 10.76 -12.30
N THR A 64 -7.80 9.76 -12.33
CA THR A 64 -8.32 9.17 -13.57
C THR A 64 -9.57 9.92 -14.03
#